data_AF-A0A7V6A1B5-F1
#
_entry.id   AF-A0A7V6A1B5-F1
#
_cell.length_a   1.000
_cell.length_b   1.000
_cell.length_c   1.000
_cell.angle_alpha   90.00
_cell.angle_beta   90.00
_cell.angle_gamma   90.00
#
_symmetry.space_group_name_H-M   'P 1'
#
loop_
_entity.id
_entity.type
_entity.pdbx_description
1 polymer ?
#
loop_
_entity_poly.entity_id
_entity_poly.type
_entity_poly.pdbx_seq_one_letter_code
_entity_poly.pdbx_strand_id
1 'polypeptide(L)'
;MALIDLPQAKWNSGTGRQVILKGDFDKIEQAVVESFELTRSPGLEYLSASRVQVNATPDCKARVMLTGFPSPLHRGVLVDGGLSDGRYRENAAPAILDLALTGSLWGARKASQWYAVLAVAGAGDTTFTLKGMPLVRVSTQASQTITLRNNANTANIGYGFAANELVDSKILMLTGASRGAIRAVTGNNSDNGASGTLTYGGSALSLAQGDWFVVLPNTNFRFLGMILQDGSSNLVPFDQEGSASFYRSPLDLAQGAINGFTAFDLGLAAPPTARRLWGSAAATTGADVRLAISYDGSSPALLIHATPPASAFQGVRGAAAFGCLVPCSHKLYLDNGNIAGQVVRVTGWEE
;
A
#
# COMPACT_ATOMS: atom_id res chain seq x y z
N MET A 1 25.37 3.31 -4.84
CA MET A 1 26.74 3.43 -4.31
C MET A 1 26.83 2.46 -3.12
N ALA A 2 27.76 1.50 -3.12
CA ALA A 2 27.89 0.53 -2.04
C ALA A 2 28.86 1.05 -0.95
N LEU A 3 28.83 0.48 0.27
CA LEU A 3 29.77 0.82 1.36
C LEU A 3 31.25 0.74 0.92
N ILE A 4 31.54 -0.10 -0.08
CA ILE A 4 32.88 -0.27 -0.65
C ILE A 4 33.32 0.94 -1.51
N ASP A 5 32.37 1.73 -2.00
CA ASP A 5 32.62 2.90 -2.87
C ASP A 5 32.86 4.19 -2.06
N LEU A 6 32.75 4.13 -0.73
CA LEU A 6 33.21 5.21 0.15
C LEU A 6 34.73 5.39 -0.05
N PRO A 7 35.29 6.61 0.15
CA PRO A 7 36.70 6.88 -0.12
C PRO A 7 37.68 6.02 0.72
N GLN A 8 37.98 4.82 0.23
CA GLN A 8 38.85 3.84 0.90
C GLN A 8 40.31 4.28 0.97
N ALA A 9 40.69 5.24 0.13
CA ALA A 9 42.00 5.90 0.20
C ALA A 9 42.25 6.60 1.55
N LYS A 10 41.19 6.88 2.35
CA LYS A 10 41.31 7.41 3.72
C LYS A 10 41.30 6.32 4.80
N TRP A 11 41.18 5.05 4.44
CA TRP A 11 41.03 3.91 5.36
C TRP A 11 42.35 3.18 5.62
N ASN A 12 43.48 3.85 5.40
CA ASN A 12 44.80 3.28 5.65
C ASN A 12 44.92 2.75 7.09
N SER A 13 45.67 1.65 7.20
CA SER A 13 45.81 0.68 8.28
C SER A 13 46.34 1.21 9.64
N GLY A 14 45.80 2.31 10.16
CA GLY A 14 46.30 2.97 11.36
C GLY A 14 45.21 3.26 12.38
N THR A 15 45.48 2.92 13.64
CA THR A 15 44.69 3.12 14.87
C THR A 15 44.50 4.60 15.27
N GLY A 16 44.27 5.50 14.31
CA GLY A 16 44.02 6.92 14.53
C GLY A 16 42.53 7.23 14.44
N ARG A 17 41.96 7.84 15.49
CA ARG A 17 40.58 8.36 15.49
C ARG A 17 40.31 9.19 14.23
N GLN A 18 39.32 8.78 13.44
CA GLN A 18 38.85 9.52 12.27
C GLN A 18 38.01 10.73 12.71
N VAL A 19 38.25 11.87 12.06
CA VAL A 19 37.33 13.01 12.09
C VAL A 19 36.35 12.83 10.94
N ILE A 20 35.10 12.44 11.24
CA ILE A 20 34.02 12.46 10.26
C ILE A 20 33.66 13.93 10.01
N LEU A 21 33.88 14.42 8.79
CA LEU A 21 33.53 15.79 8.42
C LEU A 21 32.05 15.87 8.10
N LYS A 22 31.44 17.04 8.28
CA LYS A 22 30.00 17.25 8.02
C LYS A 22 29.56 16.79 6.62
N GLY A 23 30.36 17.07 5.59
CA GLY A 23 30.06 16.62 4.22
C GLY A 23 30.28 15.12 3.94
N ASP A 24 30.91 14.39 4.86
CA ASP A 24 30.97 12.92 4.80
C ASP A 24 29.69 12.30 5.38
N PHE A 25 29.00 12.98 6.30
CA PHE A 25 27.68 12.55 6.78
C PHE A 25 26.63 12.57 5.67
N ASP A 26 26.61 13.59 4.81
CA ASP A 26 25.66 13.66 3.67
C ASP A 26 25.86 12.47 2.72
N LYS A 27 27.11 12.03 2.51
CA LYS A 27 27.44 10.87 1.65
C LYS A 27 27.14 9.54 2.32
N ILE A 28 27.38 9.43 3.64
CA ILE A 28 27.06 8.24 4.42
C ILE A 28 25.55 8.08 4.53
N GLU A 29 24.81 9.15 4.78
CA GLU A 29 23.36 9.19 4.80
C GLU A 29 22.80 8.80 3.43
N GLN A 30 23.30 9.41 2.35
CA GLN A 30 22.92 9.01 0.99
C GLN A 30 23.21 7.52 0.72
N ALA A 31 24.38 7.01 1.11
CA ALA A 31 24.76 5.62 0.92
C ALA A 31 23.92 4.65 1.77
N VAL A 32 23.57 5.03 3.01
CA VAL A 32 22.72 4.24 3.91
C VAL A 32 21.27 4.22 3.40
N VAL A 33 20.73 5.36 2.99
CA VAL A 33 19.42 5.45 2.33
C VAL A 33 19.43 4.60 1.05
N GLU A 34 20.47 4.70 0.23
CA GLU A 34 20.63 3.90 -0.99
C GLU A 34 20.72 2.39 -0.74
N SER A 35 21.37 1.97 0.34
CA SER A 35 21.60 0.56 0.66
C SER A 35 20.48 -0.11 1.44
N PHE A 36 19.70 0.64 2.22
CA PHE A 36 18.69 0.08 3.12
C PHE A 36 17.24 0.52 2.84
N GLU A 37 17.01 1.73 2.35
CA GLU A 37 15.64 2.27 2.11
C GLU A 37 15.21 2.17 0.65
N LEU A 38 16.13 2.20 -0.31
CA LEU A 38 15.79 2.17 -1.75
C LEU A 38 15.42 0.80 -2.31
N THR A 39 15.51 -0.28 -1.53
CA THR A 39 14.99 -1.59 -1.96
C THR A 39 13.46 -1.65 -1.93
N ARG A 40 12.80 -0.74 -1.20
CA ARG A 40 11.34 -0.74 -1.04
C ARG A 40 10.73 0.51 -1.67
N SER A 41 9.59 0.33 -2.34
CA SER A 41 8.77 1.45 -2.78
C SER A 41 8.27 2.24 -1.56
N PRO A 42 8.04 3.56 -1.66
CA PRO A 42 7.38 4.30 -0.60
C PRO A 42 5.97 3.75 -0.38
N GLY A 43 5.51 3.81 0.87
CA GLY A 43 4.17 3.36 1.25
C GLY A 43 3.08 4.31 0.75
N LEU A 44 1.88 3.76 0.53
CA LEU A 44 0.67 4.53 0.29
C LEU A 44 -0.01 4.85 1.62
N GLU A 45 -0.37 6.11 1.80
CA GLU A 45 -1.15 6.58 2.93
C GLU A 45 -2.61 6.83 2.48
N TYR A 46 -3.56 6.29 3.24
CA TYR A 46 -4.96 6.66 3.10
C TYR A 46 -5.18 8.10 3.59
N LEU A 47 -5.75 8.96 2.73
CA LEU A 47 -6.04 10.35 3.08
C LEU A 47 -7.54 10.59 3.30
N SER A 48 -8.38 10.05 2.41
CA SER A 48 -9.84 10.20 2.47
C SER A 48 -10.55 9.17 1.59
N ALA A 49 -11.89 9.17 1.60
CA ALA A 49 -12.73 8.26 0.81
C ALA A 49 -12.52 8.33 -0.72
N SER A 50 -11.73 9.28 -1.23
CA SER A 50 -11.36 9.37 -2.64
C SER A 50 -9.86 9.46 -2.88
N ARG A 51 -9.04 9.63 -1.84
CA ARG A 51 -7.64 10.01 -1.99
C ARG A 51 -6.68 9.10 -1.24
N VAL A 52 -5.61 8.73 -1.92
CA VAL A 52 -4.39 8.19 -1.32
C VAL A 52 -3.21 9.05 -1.72
N GLN A 53 -2.14 8.99 -0.94
CA GLN A 53 -0.93 9.72 -1.24
C GLN A 53 0.33 8.89 -1.00
N VAL A 54 1.39 9.27 -1.69
CA VAL A 54 2.75 9.03 -1.25
C VAL A 54 3.22 10.31 -0.58
N ASN A 55 3.54 10.23 0.70
CA ASN A 55 3.94 11.38 1.49
C ASN A 55 5.37 11.81 1.15
N ALA A 56 5.61 13.11 1.16
CA ALA A 56 6.92 13.71 0.95
C ALA A 56 6.96 15.11 1.55
N THR A 57 8.14 15.53 2.00
CA THR A 57 8.43 16.90 2.39
C THR A 57 9.68 17.39 1.66
N PRO A 58 9.98 18.70 1.66
CA PRO A 58 11.21 19.21 1.08
C PRO A 58 12.48 18.56 1.66
N ASP A 59 12.44 18.24 2.96
CA ASP A 59 13.56 17.62 3.69
C ASP A 59 13.58 16.09 3.57
N CYS A 60 12.42 15.47 3.33
CA CYS A 60 12.27 14.02 3.16
C CYS A 60 11.46 13.71 1.89
N LYS A 61 12.15 13.73 0.75
CA LYS A 61 11.53 13.52 -0.56
C LYS A 61 11.08 12.07 -0.73
N ALA A 62 9.92 11.87 -1.34
CA ALA A 62 9.53 10.55 -1.82
C ALA A 62 10.37 10.19 -3.05
N ARG A 63 11.03 9.03 -3.02
CA ARG A 63 11.85 8.54 -4.13
C ARG A 63 11.33 7.17 -4.59
N VAL A 64 11.20 6.99 -5.90
CA VAL A 64 10.69 5.74 -6.51
C VAL A 64 11.59 5.33 -7.67
N MET A 65 12.06 4.08 -7.68
CA MET A 65 12.74 3.47 -8.84
C MET A 65 11.71 2.85 -9.78
N LEU A 66 11.64 3.31 -11.02
CA LEU A 66 10.66 2.81 -12.00
C LEU A 66 11.11 1.47 -12.56
N THR A 67 10.60 0.39 -11.96
CA THR A 67 11.08 -0.98 -12.14
C THR A 67 9.97 -1.98 -12.44
N GLY A 68 8.72 -1.52 -12.58
CA GLY A 68 7.58 -2.35 -12.95
C GLY A 68 6.78 -2.95 -11.78
N PHE A 69 6.18 -4.11 -12.03
CA PHE A 69 5.24 -4.83 -11.18
C PHE A 69 5.87 -6.12 -10.61
N PRO A 70 5.53 -6.56 -9.39
CA PRO A 70 6.03 -7.82 -8.83
C PRO A 70 5.61 -9.07 -9.63
N SER A 71 6.57 -9.94 -9.97
CA SER A 71 6.26 -11.19 -10.65
C SER A 71 5.41 -12.13 -9.79
N PRO A 72 4.32 -12.72 -10.33
CA PRO A 72 3.53 -13.71 -9.61
C PRO A 72 4.22 -15.08 -9.50
N LEU A 73 5.34 -15.29 -10.21
CA LEU A 73 6.08 -16.56 -10.23
C LEU A 73 7.34 -16.54 -9.36
N HIS A 74 8.01 -15.39 -9.28
CA HIS A 74 9.33 -15.29 -8.67
C HIS A 74 9.41 -14.10 -7.73
N ARG A 75 9.61 -14.38 -6.44
CA ARG A 75 9.78 -13.35 -5.42
C ARG A 75 11.01 -12.49 -5.75
N GLY A 76 10.86 -11.16 -5.65
CA GLY A 76 11.93 -10.21 -5.92
C GLY A 76 12.17 -9.90 -7.40
N VAL A 77 11.55 -10.65 -8.33
CA VAL A 77 11.59 -10.33 -9.75
C VAL A 77 10.50 -9.33 -10.09
N LEU A 78 10.86 -8.34 -10.88
CA LEU A 78 9.95 -7.31 -11.35
C LEU A 78 9.77 -7.46 -12.86
N VAL A 79 8.54 -7.25 -13.32
CA VAL A 79 8.13 -7.38 -14.73
C VAL A 79 7.41 -6.12 -15.16
N ASP A 80 7.59 -5.73 -16.41
CA ASP A 80 7.10 -4.44 -16.88
C ASP A 80 6.53 -4.49 -18.31
N GLY A 81 6.08 -3.33 -18.78
CA GLY A 81 5.62 -3.10 -20.15
C GLY A 81 6.74 -3.12 -21.19
N GLY A 82 8.02 -3.20 -20.78
CA GLY A 82 9.20 -3.09 -21.65
C GLY A 82 9.75 -1.66 -21.78
N LEU A 83 9.24 -0.72 -20.97
CA LEU A 83 9.65 0.69 -20.98
C LEU A 83 10.16 1.21 -19.63
N SER A 84 10.28 0.37 -18.60
CA SER A 84 10.84 0.80 -17.31
C SER A 84 12.36 0.97 -17.41
N ASP A 85 12.83 2.16 -17.08
CA ASP A 85 14.24 2.56 -17.20
C ASP A 85 15.09 2.25 -15.95
N GLY A 86 14.47 1.81 -14.85
CA GLY A 86 15.17 1.56 -13.58
C GLY A 86 15.73 2.84 -12.94
N ARG A 87 15.29 4.02 -13.36
CA ARG A 87 15.78 5.30 -12.82
C ARG A 87 14.88 5.77 -11.69
N TYR A 88 15.47 6.55 -10.77
CA TYR A 88 14.71 7.17 -9.70
C TYR A 88 13.91 8.38 -10.19
N ARG A 89 12.77 8.60 -9.55
CA ARG A 89 12.00 9.85 -9.59
C ARG A 89 11.78 10.34 -8.18
N GLU A 90 11.81 11.65 -8.01
CA GLU A 90 11.73 12.29 -6.71
C GLU A 90 10.66 13.34 -6.66
N ASN A 91 9.83 13.30 -5.63
CA ASN A 91 8.88 14.36 -5.35
C ASN A 91 9.24 15.01 -4.01
N ALA A 92 9.37 16.34 -4.00
CA ALA A 92 9.56 17.13 -2.79
C ALA A 92 8.24 17.57 -2.13
N ALA A 93 7.12 17.20 -2.74
CA ALA A 93 5.76 17.41 -2.24
C ALA A 93 4.96 16.10 -2.38
N PRO A 94 3.92 15.88 -1.56
CA PRO A 94 3.15 14.65 -1.61
C PRO A 94 2.56 14.40 -3.01
N ALA A 95 2.70 13.17 -3.50
CA ALA A 95 2.05 12.73 -4.73
C ALA A 95 0.65 12.20 -4.37
N ILE A 96 -0.41 12.77 -4.94
CA ILE A 96 -1.79 12.40 -4.59
C ILE A 96 -2.46 11.70 -5.76
N LEU A 97 -3.13 10.59 -5.48
CA LEU A 97 -4.08 9.93 -6.36
C LEU A 97 -5.49 10.27 -5.87
N ASP A 98 -6.28 10.95 -6.69
CA ASP A 98 -7.70 11.24 -6.40
C ASP A 98 -8.60 10.46 -7.36
N LEU A 99 -9.26 9.44 -6.85
CA LEU A 99 -10.14 8.55 -7.60
C LEU A 99 -11.40 9.25 -8.13
N ALA A 100 -11.70 10.47 -7.69
CA ALA A 100 -12.79 11.28 -8.23
C ALA A 100 -12.41 12.03 -9.51
N LEU A 101 -11.11 12.15 -9.84
CA LEU A 101 -10.64 12.92 -11.00
C LEU A 101 -10.51 12.07 -12.26
N THR A 102 -11.06 12.60 -13.36
CA THR A 102 -10.98 12.02 -14.69
C THR A 102 -9.55 12.17 -15.24
N GLY A 103 -8.69 11.19 -14.96
CA GLY A 103 -7.27 11.21 -15.36
C GLY A 103 -6.35 10.52 -14.35
N SER A 104 -6.80 10.42 -13.10
CA SER A 104 -6.13 9.65 -12.05
C SER A 104 -6.25 8.14 -12.24
N LEU A 105 -7.14 7.69 -13.14
CA LEU A 105 -7.38 6.29 -13.44
C LEU A 105 -7.12 5.99 -14.92
N TRP A 106 -6.72 4.76 -15.22
CA TRP A 106 -6.99 4.19 -16.55
C TRP A 106 -8.43 3.69 -16.58
N GLY A 107 -9.17 4.12 -17.61
CA GLY A 107 -10.61 3.93 -17.70
C GLY A 107 -11.41 4.69 -16.65
N ALA A 108 -12.63 4.24 -16.41
CA ALA A 108 -13.59 4.88 -15.52
C ALA A 108 -13.52 4.33 -14.08
N ARG A 109 -13.92 5.16 -13.13
CA ARG A 109 -14.15 4.75 -11.73
C ARG A 109 -15.25 3.69 -11.67
N LYS A 110 -15.03 2.62 -10.91
CA LYS A 110 -15.97 1.52 -10.70
C LYS A 110 -16.14 1.24 -9.21
N ALA A 111 -17.39 1.05 -8.77
CA ALA A 111 -17.69 0.53 -7.45
C ALA A 111 -17.20 -0.92 -7.30
N SER A 112 -16.92 -1.33 -6.06
CA SER A 112 -16.48 -2.69 -5.71
C SER A 112 -15.26 -3.14 -6.51
N GLN A 113 -14.28 -2.25 -6.74
CA GLN A 113 -13.17 -2.49 -7.66
C GLN A 113 -11.82 -2.32 -6.99
N TRP A 114 -10.93 -3.29 -7.26
CA TRP A 114 -9.52 -3.22 -6.90
C TRP A 114 -8.74 -2.40 -7.93
N TYR A 115 -7.85 -1.52 -7.46
CA TYR A 115 -6.92 -0.79 -8.30
C TYR A 115 -5.49 -1.07 -7.85
N ALA A 116 -4.60 -1.34 -8.81
CA ALA A 116 -3.16 -1.25 -8.62
C ALA A 116 -2.76 0.22 -8.73
N VAL A 117 -2.15 0.75 -7.67
CA VAL A 117 -1.62 2.11 -7.65
C VAL A 117 -0.20 2.08 -8.19
N LEU A 118 0.03 2.83 -9.26
CA LEU A 118 1.29 2.91 -9.96
C LEU A 118 1.87 4.31 -9.79
N ALA A 119 3.15 4.41 -9.42
CA ALA A 119 3.94 5.59 -9.73
C ALA A 119 4.31 5.54 -11.21
N VAL A 120 4.11 6.64 -11.93
CA VAL A 120 4.28 6.74 -13.39
C VAL A 120 5.10 7.96 -13.73
N ALA A 121 5.99 7.83 -14.71
CA ALA A 121 6.72 8.96 -15.27
C ALA A 121 7.07 8.75 -16.75
N GLY A 122 7.25 9.85 -17.47
CA GLY A 122 7.87 9.86 -18.79
C GLY A 122 9.37 9.57 -18.74
N ALA A 123 9.95 9.29 -19.91
CA ALA A 123 11.38 8.98 -20.05
C ALA A 123 12.32 10.15 -19.66
N GLY A 124 11.83 11.39 -19.76
CA GLY A 124 12.57 12.60 -19.39
C GLY A 124 12.14 13.25 -18.07
N ASP A 125 11.10 12.73 -17.43
CA ASP A 125 10.58 13.33 -16.20
C ASP A 125 11.55 13.09 -15.05
N THR A 126 11.59 14.02 -14.09
CA THR A 126 12.37 13.89 -12.85
C THR A 126 11.49 13.57 -11.64
N THR A 127 10.19 13.82 -11.76
CA THR A 127 9.14 13.54 -10.77
C THR A 127 8.27 12.37 -11.23
N PHE A 128 7.44 11.83 -10.34
CA PHE A 128 6.42 10.84 -10.70
C PHE A 128 5.02 11.32 -10.32
N THR A 129 4.01 10.78 -11.00
CA THR A 129 2.60 10.95 -10.65
C THR A 129 2.00 9.61 -10.23
N LEU A 130 0.87 9.63 -9.54
CA LEU A 130 0.15 8.41 -9.17
C LEU A 130 -1.01 8.18 -10.14
N LYS A 131 -1.16 6.94 -10.60
CA LYS A 131 -2.29 6.53 -11.45
C LYS A 131 -2.78 5.14 -11.04
N GLY A 132 -4.11 4.96 -11.01
CA GLY A 132 -4.76 3.71 -10.66
C GLY A 132 -5.13 2.89 -11.89
N MET A 133 -4.65 1.65 -11.96
CA MET A 133 -5.04 0.66 -12.97
C MET A 133 -6.01 -0.35 -12.36
N PRO A 134 -7.23 -0.56 -12.89
CA PRO A 134 -8.12 -1.58 -12.35
C PRO A 134 -7.49 -2.98 -12.49
N LEU A 135 -7.61 -3.81 -11.46
CA LEU A 135 -7.38 -5.25 -11.61
C LEU A 135 -8.53 -5.85 -12.41
N VAL A 136 -8.20 -6.69 -13.39
CA VAL A 136 -9.17 -7.17 -14.37
C VAL A 136 -9.37 -8.66 -14.22
N ARG A 137 -10.61 -9.12 -14.39
CA ARG A 137 -10.95 -10.54 -14.46
C ARG A 137 -11.37 -10.96 -15.85
N VAL A 138 -11.08 -12.21 -16.16
CA VAL A 138 -11.59 -12.89 -17.35
C VAL A 138 -13.05 -13.29 -17.13
N SER A 139 -13.92 -12.96 -18.09
CA SER A 139 -15.24 -13.58 -18.19
C SER A 139 -15.19 -14.80 -19.08
N THR A 140 -14.85 -14.56 -20.34
CA THR A 140 -14.70 -15.57 -21.37
C THR A 140 -13.60 -15.14 -22.34
N GLN A 141 -13.16 -16.07 -23.18
CA GLN A 141 -12.18 -15.82 -24.22
C GLN A 141 -12.66 -16.39 -25.54
N ALA A 142 -12.50 -15.61 -26.61
CA ALA A 142 -12.65 -16.05 -27.99
C ALA A 142 -11.36 -15.72 -28.73
N SER A 143 -10.59 -16.74 -29.10
CA SER A 143 -9.25 -16.58 -29.67
C SER A 143 -8.35 -15.71 -28.77
N GLN A 144 -7.85 -14.57 -29.23
CA GLN A 144 -7.06 -13.63 -28.43
C GLN A 144 -7.87 -12.45 -27.87
N THR A 145 -9.21 -12.52 -27.89
CA THR A 145 -10.07 -11.49 -27.30
C THR A 145 -10.63 -11.99 -25.97
N ILE A 146 -10.41 -11.22 -24.92
CA ILE A 146 -10.92 -11.46 -23.57
C ILE A 146 -12.13 -10.58 -23.36
N THR A 147 -13.26 -11.18 -22.96
CA THR A 147 -14.40 -10.43 -22.40
C THR A 147 -14.16 -10.23 -20.91
N LEU A 148 -14.35 -9.00 -20.43
CA LEU A 148 -13.97 -8.63 -19.07
C LEU A 148 -15.09 -8.92 -18.07
N ARG A 149 -14.71 -9.27 -16.83
CA ARG A 149 -15.62 -9.61 -15.73
C ARG A 149 -15.41 -8.71 -14.54
N ASN A 150 -16.49 -8.42 -13.81
CA ASN A 150 -16.42 -7.62 -12.60
C ASN A 150 -15.62 -8.34 -11.49
N ASN A 151 -15.15 -7.54 -10.52
CA ASN A 151 -14.39 -8.03 -9.37
C ASN A 151 -15.11 -9.15 -8.58
N ALA A 152 -16.44 -9.04 -8.44
CA ALA A 152 -17.25 -10.02 -7.71
C ALA A 152 -17.41 -11.38 -8.44
N ASN A 153 -16.92 -11.51 -9.68
CA ASN A 153 -17.12 -12.68 -10.54
C ASN A 153 -18.58 -12.97 -10.91
N THR A 154 -19.48 -11.99 -10.83
CA THR A 154 -20.92 -12.21 -11.00
C THR A 154 -21.42 -11.81 -12.38
N ALA A 155 -20.79 -10.82 -13.04
CA ALA A 155 -21.26 -10.30 -14.32
C ALA A 155 -20.11 -9.77 -15.19
N ASN A 156 -20.36 -9.68 -16.50
CA ASN A 156 -19.47 -8.99 -17.43
C ASN A 156 -19.41 -7.49 -17.11
N ILE A 157 -18.31 -6.84 -17.48
CA ILE A 157 -18.11 -5.41 -17.22
C ILE A 157 -17.31 -4.75 -18.34
N GLY A 158 -17.60 -3.49 -18.62
CA GLY A 158 -16.76 -2.56 -19.34
C GLY A 158 -16.09 -1.59 -18.38
N TYR A 159 -14.76 -1.50 -18.42
CA TYR A 159 -13.99 -0.61 -17.53
C TYR A 159 -13.97 0.85 -17.99
N GLY A 160 -14.61 1.18 -19.12
CA GLY A 160 -14.70 2.54 -19.62
C GLY A 160 -13.35 3.12 -20.03
N PHE A 161 -12.44 2.29 -20.52
CA PHE A 161 -11.21 2.73 -21.17
C PHE A 161 -11.53 3.62 -22.36
N ALA A 162 -10.62 4.50 -22.78
CA ALA A 162 -10.71 5.04 -24.13
C ALA A 162 -10.45 3.93 -25.16
N ALA A 163 -11.03 4.05 -26.36
CA ALA A 163 -10.81 3.06 -27.41
C ALA A 163 -9.32 2.97 -27.72
N ASN A 164 -8.75 1.76 -27.63
CA ASN A 164 -7.32 1.50 -27.83
C ASN A 164 -6.38 2.24 -26.87
N GLU A 165 -6.86 2.71 -25.70
CA GLU A 165 -6.04 3.31 -24.65
C GLU A 165 -4.87 2.41 -24.20
N LEU A 166 -5.07 1.08 -24.26
CA LEU A 166 -4.14 0.09 -23.73
C LEU A 166 -3.28 -0.55 -24.82
N VAL A 167 -3.33 -0.10 -26.07
CA VAL A 167 -2.44 -0.61 -27.13
C VAL A 167 -0.98 -0.45 -26.71
N ASP A 168 -0.15 -1.43 -27.08
CA ASP A 168 1.26 -1.57 -26.69
C ASP A 168 1.52 -1.83 -25.20
N SER A 169 0.51 -1.73 -24.34
CA SER A 169 0.59 -2.23 -22.97
C SER A 169 0.68 -3.77 -22.96
N LYS A 170 0.94 -4.36 -21.80
CA LYS A 170 1.04 -5.82 -21.68
C LYS A 170 0.06 -6.37 -20.65
N ILE A 171 -0.61 -7.47 -20.97
CA ILE A 171 -1.31 -8.28 -19.99
C ILE A 171 -0.26 -9.07 -19.20
N LEU A 172 -0.38 -9.09 -17.88
CA LEU A 172 0.28 -10.05 -17.01
C LEU A 172 -0.79 -10.89 -16.29
N MET A 173 -0.79 -12.19 -16.56
CA MET A 173 -1.68 -13.13 -15.89
C MET A 173 -1.22 -13.36 -14.45
N LEU A 174 -2.13 -13.18 -13.48
CA LEU A 174 -1.83 -13.32 -12.05
C LEU A 174 -2.27 -14.69 -11.51
N THR A 175 -3.30 -15.30 -12.10
CA THR A 175 -3.83 -16.62 -11.70
C THR A 175 -4.08 -17.51 -12.93
N GLY A 176 -4.53 -18.73 -12.67
CA GLY A 176 -4.93 -19.68 -13.71
C GLY A 176 -3.76 -20.44 -14.34
N ALA A 177 -4.08 -21.26 -15.35
CA ALA A 177 -3.09 -22.08 -16.07
C ALA A 177 -2.04 -21.23 -16.81
N SER A 178 -2.40 -20.00 -17.16
CA SER A 178 -1.50 -19.05 -17.82
C SER A 178 -0.78 -18.10 -16.85
N ARG A 179 -0.79 -18.37 -15.53
CA ARG A 179 -0.14 -17.48 -14.53
C ARG A 179 1.31 -17.16 -14.91
N GLY A 180 1.65 -15.87 -14.87
CA GLY A 180 2.95 -15.35 -15.23
C GLY A 180 3.18 -15.17 -16.74
N ALA A 181 2.25 -15.61 -17.59
CA ALA A 181 2.31 -15.33 -19.01
C ALA A 181 2.08 -13.84 -19.28
N ILE A 182 2.83 -13.31 -20.25
CA ILE A 182 2.75 -11.93 -20.70
C ILE A 182 2.34 -11.88 -22.17
N ARG A 183 1.41 -10.99 -22.53
CA ARG A 183 0.98 -10.77 -23.92
C ARG A 183 0.83 -9.28 -24.21
N ALA A 184 1.28 -8.84 -25.39
CA ALA A 184 1.09 -7.47 -25.84
C ALA A 184 -0.38 -7.23 -26.20
N VAL A 185 -0.93 -6.13 -25.71
CA VAL A 185 -2.29 -5.69 -26.01
C VAL A 185 -2.30 -5.06 -27.40
N THR A 186 -3.21 -5.53 -28.24
CA THR A 186 -3.40 -5.05 -29.62
C THR A 186 -4.68 -4.23 -29.79
N GLY A 187 -5.56 -4.22 -28.78
CA GLY A 187 -6.72 -3.35 -28.75
C GLY A 187 -7.56 -3.51 -27.49
N ASN A 188 -8.38 -2.51 -27.20
CA ASN A 188 -9.45 -2.57 -26.22
C ASN A 188 -10.60 -1.69 -26.69
N ASN A 189 -11.84 -2.04 -26.33
CA ASN A 189 -12.98 -1.18 -26.62
C ASN A 189 -13.17 -0.10 -25.54
N SER A 190 -14.08 0.83 -25.83
CA SER A 190 -14.47 1.92 -24.91
C SER A 190 -15.76 1.64 -24.14
N ASP A 191 -16.11 0.37 -23.96
CA ASP A 191 -17.35 0.01 -23.26
C ASP A 191 -17.25 0.35 -21.78
N ASN A 192 -18.28 1.02 -21.26
CA ASN A 192 -18.44 1.32 -19.84
C ASN A 192 -19.57 0.49 -19.19
N GLY A 193 -20.22 -0.40 -19.96
CA GLY A 193 -21.34 -1.23 -19.58
C GLY A 193 -20.92 -2.66 -19.21
N ALA A 194 -21.38 -3.64 -19.98
CA ALA A 194 -21.19 -5.08 -19.72
C ALA A 194 -20.48 -5.81 -20.88
N SER A 195 -19.88 -5.07 -21.81
CA SER A 195 -19.30 -5.58 -23.05
C SER A 195 -17.83 -5.19 -23.18
N GLY A 196 -17.14 -4.93 -22.07
CA GLY A 196 -15.70 -4.65 -22.07
C GLY A 196 -14.90 -5.77 -22.70
N THR A 197 -13.99 -5.40 -23.61
CA THR A 197 -13.07 -6.36 -24.24
C THR A 197 -11.64 -5.85 -24.29
N LEU A 198 -10.72 -6.80 -24.29
CA LEU A 198 -9.30 -6.55 -24.49
C LEU A 198 -8.74 -7.66 -25.40
N THR A 199 -8.08 -7.24 -26.48
CA THR A 199 -7.48 -8.13 -27.48
C THR A 199 -5.96 -8.08 -27.35
N TYR A 200 -5.31 -9.22 -27.52
CA TYR A 200 -3.86 -9.36 -27.43
C TYR A 200 -3.26 -10.10 -28.63
N GLY A 201 -1.94 -9.97 -28.80
CA GLY A 201 -1.19 -10.65 -29.87
C GLY A 201 -0.59 -11.98 -29.43
N GLY A 202 -0.19 -12.82 -30.40
CA GLY A 202 0.54 -14.07 -30.16
C GLY A 202 -0.35 -15.29 -29.92
N SER A 203 0.22 -16.32 -29.29
CA SER A 203 -0.51 -17.56 -29.00
C SER A 203 -1.59 -17.33 -27.95
N ALA A 204 -2.73 -17.99 -28.16
CA ALA A 204 -3.85 -17.94 -27.23
C ALA A 204 -3.42 -18.44 -25.84
N LEU A 205 -3.78 -17.66 -24.83
CA LEU A 205 -3.66 -18.06 -23.43
C LEU A 205 -4.74 -19.10 -23.12
N SER A 206 -4.47 -19.95 -22.12
CA SER A 206 -5.46 -20.83 -21.51
C SER A 206 -6.07 -20.10 -20.31
N LEU A 207 -7.25 -19.51 -20.50
CA LEU A 207 -7.92 -18.68 -19.50
C LEU A 207 -9.26 -19.29 -19.10
N ALA A 208 -9.54 -19.29 -17.80
CA ALA A 208 -10.83 -19.65 -17.24
C ALA A 208 -11.59 -18.41 -16.74
N GLN A 209 -12.92 -18.53 -16.64
CA GLN A 209 -13.73 -17.49 -16.01
C GLN A 209 -13.26 -17.24 -14.57
N GLY A 210 -13.06 -15.97 -14.23
CA GLY A 210 -12.63 -15.53 -12.91
C GLY A 210 -11.11 -15.42 -12.75
N ASP A 211 -10.32 -15.84 -13.75
CA ASP A 211 -8.88 -15.62 -13.73
C ASP A 211 -8.55 -14.13 -13.67
N TRP A 212 -7.56 -13.80 -12.85
CA TRP A 212 -7.08 -12.44 -12.64
C TRP A 212 -5.91 -12.10 -13.54
N PHE A 213 -5.91 -10.88 -14.03
CA PHE A 213 -4.77 -10.28 -14.68
C PHE A 213 -4.68 -8.78 -14.38
N VAL A 214 -3.51 -8.23 -14.63
CA VAL A 214 -3.26 -6.79 -14.60
C VAL A 214 -2.73 -6.35 -15.95
N VAL A 215 -3.00 -5.11 -16.32
CA VAL A 215 -2.38 -4.47 -17.48
C VAL A 215 -1.16 -3.70 -17.00
N LEU A 216 0.02 -4.12 -17.45
CA LEU A 216 1.28 -3.41 -17.28
C LEU A 216 1.31 -2.29 -18.32
N PRO A 217 1.28 -1.01 -17.91
CA PRO A 217 1.19 0.08 -18.87
C PRO A 217 2.48 0.20 -19.67
N ASN A 218 2.35 0.67 -20.91
CA ASN A 218 3.48 0.97 -21.77
C ASN A 218 4.11 2.34 -21.44
N THR A 219 4.66 2.47 -20.23
CA THR A 219 5.34 3.68 -19.74
C THR A 219 6.29 3.30 -18.61
N ASN A 220 7.14 4.23 -18.12
CA ASN A 220 7.92 3.94 -16.92
C ASN A 220 6.99 3.94 -15.71
N PHE A 221 6.99 2.82 -14.97
CA PHE A 221 6.15 2.74 -13.78
C PHE A 221 6.78 1.91 -12.66
N ARG A 222 6.20 2.04 -11.47
CA ARG A 222 6.45 1.19 -10.32
C ARG A 222 5.13 0.90 -9.62
N PHE A 223 4.85 -0.37 -9.36
CA PHE A 223 3.76 -0.75 -8.48
C PHE A 223 4.07 -0.34 -7.03
N LEU A 224 3.11 0.34 -6.39
CA LEU A 224 3.23 0.81 -5.01
C LEU A 224 2.37 -0.01 -4.06
N GLY A 225 1.21 -0.46 -4.50
CA GLY A 225 0.27 -1.20 -3.67
C GLY A 225 -1.07 -1.36 -4.37
N MET A 226 -1.96 -2.10 -3.76
CA MET A 226 -3.36 -2.16 -4.18
C MET A 226 -4.19 -1.18 -3.35
N ILE A 227 -5.38 -0.85 -3.82
CA ILE A 227 -6.44 -0.17 -3.07
C ILE A 227 -7.82 -0.71 -3.52
N LEU A 228 -8.83 -0.65 -2.64
CA LEU A 228 -10.19 -1.12 -2.91
C LEU A 228 -11.20 0.01 -2.85
N GLN A 229 -12.06 0.13 -3.86
CA GLN A 229 -13.33 0.85 -3.73
C GLN A 229 -14.45 -0.09 -3.29
N ASP A 230 -15.27 0.37 -2.35
CA ASP A 230 -16.48 -0.32 -1.92
C ASP A 230 -17.66 -0.14 -2.91
N GLY A 231 -18.81 -0.71 -2.57
CA GLY A 231 -20.03 -0.63 -3.38
C GLY A 231 -20.59 0.79 -3.54
N SER A 232 -20.20 1.74 -2.70
CA SER A 232 -20.54 3.17 -2.79
C SER A 232 -19.45 3.96 -3.52
N SER A 233 -18.50 3.28 -4.14
CA SER A 233 -17.30 3.83 -4.76
C SER A 233 -16.35 4.52 -3.79
N ASN A 234 -16.52 4.42 -2.48
CA ASN A 234 -15.59 5.00 -1.53
C ASN A 234 -14.36 4.12 -1.40
N LEU A 235 -13.20 4.74 -1.29
CA LEU A 235 -11.97 4.06 -0.93
C LEU A 235 -12.11 3.43 0.47
N VAL A 236 -11.87 2.13 0.56
CA VAL A 236 -11.84 1.41 1.82
C VAL A 236 -10.57 1.82 2.59
N PRO A 237 -10.68 2.23 3.87
CA PRO A 237 -9.52 2.51 4.70
C PRO A 237 -8.56 1.31 4.74
N PHE A 238 -7.25 1.58 4.65
CA PHE A 238 -6.22 0.57 4.69
C PHE A 238 -4.96 1.12 5.37
N ASP A 239 -4.12 0.19 5.80
CA ASP A 239 -2.74 0.45 6.23
C ASP A 239 -1.77 -0.33 5.33
N GLN A 240 -0.56 0.18 5.14
CA GLN A 240 0.46 -0.46 4.31
C GLN A 240 1.78 -0.59 5.07
N GLU A 241 2.22 -1.84 5.24
CA GLU A 241 3.55 -2.15 5.78
C GLU A 241 4.41 -2.77 4.66
N GLY A 242 5.41 -2.03 4.20
CA GLY A 242 6.22 -2.43 3.05
C GLY A 242 5.34 -2.63 1.81
N SER A 243 5.32 -3.85 1.26
CA SER A 243 4.53 -4.20 0.06
C SER A 243 3.17 -4.84 0.39
N ALA A 244 2.82 -4.99 1.68
CA ALA A 244 1.57 -5.61 2.10
C ALA A 244 0.55 -4.53 2.49
N SER A 245 -0.65 -4.63 1.92
CA SER A 245 -1.78 -3.76 2.27
C SER A 245 -2.78 -4.55 3.11
N PHE A 246 -3.16 -3.99 4.25
CA PHE A 246 -4.08 -4.60 5.20
C PHE A 246 -5.43 -3.89 5.13
N TYR A 247 -6.44 -4.64 4.69
CA TYR A 247 -7.81 -4.14 4.53
C TYR A 247 -8.69 -4.71 5.62
N ARG A 248 -8.79 -3.98 6.71
CA ARG A 248 -9.92 -4.09 7.63
C ARG A 248 -10.23 -2.70 8.12
N SER A 249 -11.52 -2.36 8.16
CA SER A 249 -12.00 -1.27 8.97
C SER A 249 -11.37 -1.42 10.35
N PRO A 250 -10.69 -0.40 10.89
CA PRO A 250 -10.28 -0.42 12.28
C PRO A 250 -11.50 -0.85 13.09
N LEU A 251 -11.40 -1.95 13.84
CA LEU A 251 -12.48 -2.33 14.72
C LEU A 251 -12.37 -1.39 15.92
N ASP A 252 -13.36 -0.50 16.07
CA ASP A 252 -13.50 0.30 17.27
C ASP A 252 -13.81 -0.66 18.41
N LEU A 253 -12.81 -0.94 19.25
CA LEU A 253 -12.97 -1.85 20.39
C LEU A 253 -13.62 -1.14 21.56
N ALA A 254 -13.27 0.13 21.74
CA ALA A 254 -13.84 0.97 22.77
C ALA A 254 -13.77 2.45 22.37
N GLN A 255 -14.83 3.17 22.74
CA GLN A 255 -14.96 4.63 22.59
C GLN A 255 -15.60 5.20 23.86
N GLY A 256 -15.02 6.27 24.42
CA GLY A 256 -15.56 6.97 25.59
C GLY A 256 -14.63 6.94 26.80
N ALA A 257 -15.17 7.29 27.98
CA ALA A 257 -14.47 7.19 29.25
C ALA A 257 -14.49 5.73 29.72
N ILE A 258 -13.34 5.05 29.67
CA ILE A 258 -13.19 3.68 30.15
C ILE A 258 -12.65 3.76 31.57
N ASN A 259 -13.55 3.90 32.55
CA ASN A 259 -13.16 4.04 33.96
C ASN A 259 -13.34 2.70 34.67
N GLY A 260 -12.27 2.14 35.22
CA GLY A 260 -12.31 0.98 36.12
C GLY A 260 -12.82 -0.30 35.47
N PHE A 261 -11.91 -1.21 35.12
CA PHE A 261 -12.12 -2.63 34.82
C PHE A 261 -13.54 -3.06 34.40
N THR A 262 -14.00 -2.65 33.22
CA THR A 262 -14.93 -3.49 32.44
C THR A 262 -14.13 -4.10 31.30
N ALA A 263 -13.65 -5.33 31.54
CA ALA A 263 -12.86 -6.11 30.62
C ALA A 263 -13.55 -6.25 29.25
N PHE A 264 -12.97 -5.67 28.20
CA PHE A 264 -13.31 -6.01 26.82
C PHE A 264 -12.45 -7.20 26.39
N ASP A 265 -13.10 -8.30 26.00
CA ASP A 265 -12.38 -9.53 25.59
C ASP A 265 -11.96 -9.44 24.12
N LEU A 266 -10.68 -9.15 23.90
CA LEU A 266 -10.03 -9.17 22.59
C LEU A 266 -9.83 -10.58 22.02
N GLY A 267 -9.92 -11.63 22.84
CA GLY A 267 -9.66 -13.02 22.45
C GLY A 267 -10.70 -13.62 21.50
N LEU A 268 -11.88 -13.00 21.37
CA LEU A 268 -12.87 -13.34 20.35
C LEU A 268 -12.67 -12.57 19.04
N ALA A 269 -11.98 -11.42 19.09
CA ALA A 269 -11.72 -10.56 17.93
C ALA A 269 -10.41 -10.94 17.21
N ALA A 270 -9.40 -11.38 17.94
CA ALA A 270 -8.18 -11.98 17.40
C ALA A 270 -8.35 -13.51 17.29
N PRO A 271 -7.84 -14.16 16.23
CA PRO A 271 -7.92 -15.61 16.10
C PRO A 271 -7.03 -16.31 17.14
N PRO A 272 -7.34 -17.56 17.51
CA PRO A 272 -6.55 -18.32 18.50
C PRO A 272 -5.08 -18.53 18.14
N THR A 273 -4.72 -18.33 16.87
CA THR A 273 -3.37 -18.45 16.31
C THR A 273 -2.57 -17.15 16.34
N ALA A 274 -3.16 -16.03 16.75
CA ALA A 274 -2.48 -14.73 16.73
C ALA A 274 -1.28 -14.72 17.69
N ARG A 275 -0.11 -14.33 17.17
CA ARG A 275 1.15 -14.12 17.92
C ARG A 275 1.34 -12.67 18.35
N ARG A 276 0.78 -11.72 17.60
CA ARG A 276 0.96 -10.29 17.84
C ARG A 276 -0.27 -9.50 17.41
N LEU A 277 -0.58 -8.41 18.10
CA LEU A 277 -1.64 -7.46 17.74
C LEU A 277 -1.07 -6.09 17.41
N TRP A 278 -1.74 -5.39 16.51
CA TRP A 278 -1.44 -4.00 16.12
C TRP A 278 -2.67 -3.11 16.19
N GLY A 279 -2.45 -1.86 16.57
CA GLY A 279 -3.53 -0.89 16.71
C GLY A 279 -3.07 0.55 16.93
N SER A 280 -4.04 1.41 17.22
CA SER A 280 -3.84 2.82 17.54
C SER A 280 -4.77 3.29 18.66
N ALA A 281 -4.30 4.23 19.48
CA ALA A 281 -5.07 4.84 20.56
C ALA A 281 -5.03 6.36 20.49
N ALA A 282 -6.16 7.05 20.67
CA ALA A 282 -6.27 8.50 20.57
C ALA A 282 -7.22 9.10 21.63
N ALA A 283 -7.04 10.38 21.97
CA ALA A 283 -7.91 11.14 22.86
C ALA A 283 -8.59 12.31 22.12
N THR A 284 -9.89 12.51 22.35
CA THR A 284 -10.70 13.49 21.60
C THR A 284 -10.62 14.93 22.12
N THR A 285 -10.05 15.17 23.31
CA THR A 285 -10.09 16.48 23.99
C THR A 285 -8.72 17.03 24.44
N GLY A 286 -7.63 16.70 23.73
CA GLY A 286 -6.30 17.24 24.05
C GLY A 286 -5.74 16.77 25.41
N ALA A 287 -6.14 15.57 25.85
CA ALA A 287 -5.63 14.93 27.05
C ALA A 287 -4.55 13.88 26.72
N ASP A 288 -3.70 13.53 27.69
CA ASP A 288 -2.78 12.40 27.59
C ASP A 288 -3.53 11.13 27.19
N VAL A 289 -3.02 10.44 26.16
CA VAL A 289 -3.42 9.07 25.86
C VAL A 289 -2.67 8.16 26.81
N ARG A 290 -3.42 7.43 27.64
CA ARG A 290 -2.89 6.40 28.53
C ARG A 290 -3.57 5.09 28.18
N LEU A 291 -2.81 4.16 27.62
CA LEU A 291 -3.30 2.82 27.33
C LEU A 291 -2.43 1.80 28.05
N ALA A 292 -3.04 0.95 28.87
CA ALA A 292 -2.43 -0.24 29.41
C ALA A 292 -3.05 -1.46 28.72
N ILE A 293 -2.22 -2.34 28.16
CA ILE A 293 -2.65 -3.64 27.67
C ILE A 293 -2.12 -4.69 28.63
N SER A 294 -3.02 -5.47 29.24
CA SER A 294 -2.68 -6.59 30.13
C SER A 294 -3.16 -7.90 29.52
N TYR A 295 -2.43 -8.99 29.73
CA TYR A 295 -2.91 -10.35 29.45
C TYR A 295 -3.20 -11.04 30.79
N ASP A 296 -4.30 -11.81 30.92
CA ASP A 296 -4.77 -12.71 32.04
C ASP A 296 -4.22 -12.61 33.49
N GLY A 297 -3.53 -11.55 33.83
CA GLY A 297 -2.72 -11.36 35.01
C GLY A 297 -2.90 -9.95 35.54
N SER A 298 -2.45 -9.74 36.77
CA SER A 298 -2.71 -8.51 37.54
C SER A 298 -1.83 -7.31 37.18
N SER A 299 -0.94 -7.45 36.18
CA SER A 299 0.04 -6.42 35.80
C SER A 299 -0.10 -6.01 34.33
N PRO A 300 0.11 -4.73 33.98
CA PRO A 300 0.10 -4.28 32.59
C PRO A 300 1.37 -4.77 31.86
N ALA A 301 1.20 -5.24 30.62
CA ALA A 301 2.27 -5.73 29.76
C ALA A 301 2.85 -4.63 28.84
N LEU A 302 2.02 -3.68 28.42
CA LEU A 302 2.44 -2.50 27.65
C LEU A 302 1.71 -1.27 28.17
N LEU A 303 2.46 -0.23 28.54
CA LEU A 303 1.96 1.08 28.89
C LEU A 303 2.35 2.07 27.80
N ILE A 304 1.36 2.70 27.19
CA ILE A 304 1.54 3.77 26.22
C ILE A 304 1.17 5.07 26.91
N HIS A 305 2.10 6.01 26.91
CA HIS A 305 1.86 7.38 27.35
C HIS A 305 2.25 8.32 26.21
N ALA A 306 1.26 8.96 25.60
CA ALA A 306 1.49 9.97 24.58
C ALA A 306 0.94 11.32 25.04
N THR A 307 1.75 12.37 24.87
CA THR A 307 1.41 13.75 25.21
C THR A 307 0.48 14.34 24.13
N PRO A 308 -0.54 15.11 24.49
CA PRO A 308 -1.50 15.64 23.53
C PRO A 308 -0.92 16.78 22.68
N PRO A 309 -1.40 16.96 21.43
CA PRO A 309 -1.12 18.17 20.66
C PRO A 309 -1.88 19.37 21.24
N ALA A 310 -1.28 20.56 21.13
CA ALA A 310 -1.72 21.80 21.79
C ALA A 310 -3.06 22.41 21.29
N SER A 311 -3.85 21.71 20.49
CA SER A 311 -5.11 22.22 19.92
C SER A 311 -6.18 21.14 19.78
N ALA A 312 -7.46 21.54 19.85
CA ALA A 312 -8.61 20.65 19.77
C ALA A 312 -8.76 20.00 18.38
N PHE A 313 -9.27 18.76 18.37
CA PHE A 313 -9.28 17.85 17.22
C PHE A 313 -10.19 18.34 16.07
N GLN A 314 -9.60 18.58 14.90
CA GLN A 314 -10.21 18.27 13.60
C GLN A 314 -9.23 17.37 12.84
N GLY A 315 -9.42 16.05 12.94
CA GLY A 315 -8.71 15.05 12.12
C GLY A 315 -7.39 14.51 12.68
N VAL A 316 -7.41 13.25 13.14
CA VAL A 316 -6.34 12.22 13.11
C VAL A 316 -4.88 12.65 13.43
N ARG A 317 -4.63 13.63 14.29
CA ARG A 317 -3.28 13.86 14.84
C ARG A 317 -3.35 13.87 16.36
N GLY A 318 -2.78 12.82 16.95
CA GLY A 318 -2.86 12.47 18.38
C GLY A 318 -2.97 10.96 18.65
N ALA A 319 -2.87 10.12 17.62
CA ALA A 319 -2.94 8.66 17.76
C ALA A 319 -1.55 8.06 18.02
N ALA A 320 -1.40 7.27 19.08
CA ALA A 320 -0.19 6.48 19.34
C ALA A 320 -0.38 5.07 18.79
N ALA A 321 0.48 4.67 17.85
CA ALA A 321 0.52 3.30 17.34
C ALA A 321 1.07 2.36 18.41
N PHE A 322 0.60 1.11 18.40
CA PHE A 322 1.09 0.09 19.32
C PHE A 322 1.15 -1.29 18.72
N GLY A 323 2.02 -2.12 19.29
CA GLY A 323 2.03 -3.55 19.05
C GLY A 323 2.37 -4.33 20.32
N CYS A 324 1.63 -5.39 20.58
CA CYS A 324 1.85 -6.26 21.75
C CYS A 324 1.86 -7.73 21.36
N LEU A 325 2.70 -8.53 22.01
CA LEU A 325 2.71 -9.98 21.85
C LEU A 325 1.45 -10.57 22.51
N VAL A 326 0.83 -11.53 21.84
CA VAL A 326 -0.31 -12.29 22.36
C VAL A 326 0.21 -13.68 22.71
N PRO A 327 0.39 -14.02 23.99
CA PRO A 327 0.75 -15.37 24.37
C PRO A 327 -0.40 -16.32 24.02
N CYS A 328 -0.07 -17.57 23.62
CA CYS A 328 -1.06 -18.57 23.27
C CYS A 328 -2.13 -18.70 24.37
N SER A 329 -3.42 -18.67 24.02
CA SER A 329 -4.59 -18.82 24.91
C SER A 329 -4.94 -17.68 25.88
N HIS A 330 -4.31 -16.49 25.77
CA HIS A 330 -4.54 -15.39 26.71
C HIS A 330 -5.58 -14.37 26.21
N LYS A 331 -6.32 -13.78 27.16
CA LYS A 331 -7.23 -12.64 26.93
C LYS A 331 -6.50 -11.34 27.20
N LEU A 332 -6.66 -10.36 26.32
CA LEU A 332 -6.09 -9.02 26.49
C LEU A 332 -7.14 -8.05 27.03
N TYR A 333 -6.76 -7.33 28.07
CA TYR A 333 -7.54 -6.31 28.74
C TYR A 333 -6.95 -4.93 28.44
N LEU A 334 -7.81 -3.97 28.19
CA LEU A 334 -7.45 -2.57 28.03
C LEU A 334 -7.85 -1.83 29.31
N ASP A 335 -6.90 -1.17 29.95
CA ASP A 335 -7.16 -0.24 31.06
C ASP A 335 -6.66 1.16 30.67
N ASN A 336 -7.45 2.17 31.03
CA ASN A 336 -7.11 3.56 30.85
C ASN A 336 -7.50 4.32 32.13
N GLY A 337 -6.51 4.81 32.86
CA GLY A 337 -6.73 5.60 34.08
C GLY A 337 -7.26 7.02 33.86
N ASN A 338 -7.87 7.34 32.70
CA ASN A 338 -8.31 8.70 32.35
C ASN A 338 -9.82 8.76 32.00
N ILE A 339 -10.48 9.82 32.47
CA ILE A 339 -11.94 10.03 32.45
C ILE A 339 -12.46 10.72 31.18
N ALA A 340 -11.62 11.03 30.18
CA ALA A 340 -12.00 11.77 28.98
C ALA A 340 -11.99 10.90 27.70
N GLY A 341 -12.92 11.15 26.77
CA GLY A 341 -13.23 10.32 25.61
C GLY A 341 -12.03 9.87 24.78
N GLN A 342 -11.61 8.62 24.99
CA GLN A 342 -10.56 7.96 24.21
C GLN A 342 -11.17 6.99 23.20
N VAL A 343 -10.41 6.69 22.15
CA VAL A 343 -10.73 5.69 21.14
C VAL A 343 -9.56 4.72 21.04
N VAL A 344 -9.84 3.42 21.12
CA VAL A 344 -8.86 2.35 20.86
C VAL A 344 -9.32 1.52 19.68
N ARG A 345 -8.41 1.36 18.72
CA ARG A 345 -8.63 0.65 17.45
C ARG A 345 -7.62 -0.45 17.28
N VAL A 346 -8.08 -1.65 16.93
CA VAL A 346 -7.20 -2.70 16.40
C VAL A 346 -7.28 -2.69 14.88
N THR A 347 -6.11 -2.73 14.26
CA THR A 347 -5.94 -2.67 12.81
C THR A 347 -5.52 -4.02 12.22
N GLY A 348 -4.95 -4.93 13.02
CA GLY A 348 -4.62 -6.30 12.58
C GLY A 348 -3.88 -7.15 13.62
N TRP A 349 -3.47 -8.36 13.21
CA TRP A 349 -2.66 -9.30 14.00
C TRP A 349 -1.73 -10.16 13.13
N GLU A 350 -0.64 -10.63 13.72
CA GLU A 350 0.31 -11.60 13.13
C GLU A 350 -0.09 -13.01 13.53
N GLU A 351 -0.05 -13.97 12.61
CA GLU A 351 -0.27 -15.41 12.87
C GLU A 351 1.05 -16.22 12.86
#